data_AF-A0A402C2U9-F1
#
_entry.id   AF-A0A402C2U9-F1
#
_cell.length_a   1.000
_cell.length_b   1.000
_cell.length_c   1.000
_cell.angle_alpha   90.00
_cell.angle_beta   90.00
_cell.angle_gamma   90.00
#
_symmetry.space_group_name_H-M   'P 1'
#
loop_
_entity.id
_entity.type
_entity.pdbx_description
1 polymer ?
#
loop_
_entity_poly.entity_id
_entity_poly.type
_entity_poly.pdbx_seq_one_letter_code
_entity_poly.pdbx_strand_id
1 'polypeptide(L)' 'MSWTSEQTTPAKEVILAGGAINSPQLLMLSGIGDEAQLREHGIAVQQHLSEVGRNLLDHLVSFCSTT' A
#
# COMPACT_ATOMS: atom_id res chain seq x y z
N MET A 1 9.58 -7.66 -22.00
CA MET A 1 8.29 -7.21 -21.47
C MET A 1 8.39 -5.72 -21.23
N SER A 2 7.99 -4.91 -22.20
CA SER A 2 8.06 -3.44 -22.11
C SER A 2 6.92 -2.93 -21.24
N TRP A 3 7.23 -2.42 -20.05
CA TRP A 3 6.28 -1.68 -19.23
C TRP A 3 6.26 -0.23 -19.74
N THR A 4 5.13 0.23 -20.26
CA THR A 4 4.89 1.64 -20.56
C THR A 4 4.51 2.35 -19.26
N SER A 5 5.36 3.25 -18.79
CA SER A 5 5.03 4.17 -17.71
C SER A 5 4.24 5.34 -18.29
N GLU A 6 2.93 5.38 -18.02
CA GLU A 6 2.11 6.55 -18.34
C GLU A 6 2.05 7.48 -17.13
N GLN A 7 2.49 8.72 -17.30
CA GLN A 7 2.45 9.74 -16.26
C GLN A 7 1.28 10.68 -16.55
N THR A 8 0.31 10.76 -15.65
CA THR A 8 -0.82 11.68 -15.78
C THR A 8 -0.61 12.88 -14.87
N THR A 9 -1.05 14.06 -15.31
CA THR A 9 -1.16 15.20 -14.38
C THR A 9 -2.23 14.85 -13.35
N PRO A 10 -1.93 14.90 -12.04
CA PRO A 10 -2.96 14.67 -11.04
C PRO A 10 -4.08 15.68 -11.24
N ALA A 11 -5.33 15.22 -11.17
CA ALA A 11 -6.47 16.11 -11.05
C ALA A 11 -6.34 16.93 -9.75
N LYS A 12 -7.33 17.80 -9.44
CA LYS A 12 -7.33 18.54 -8.15
C LYS A 12 -7.19 17.61 -6.94
N GLU A 13 -7.63 16.36 -7.08
CA GLU A 13 -7.61 15.33 -6.04
C GLU A 13 -7.28 13.96 -6.67
N VAL A 14 -6.73 13.05 -5.87
CA VAL A 14 -6.39 11.68 -6.28
C VAL A 14 -7.00 10.69 -5.29
N ILE A 15 -7.75 9.70 -5.79
CA ILE A 15 -8.38 8.64 -4.99
C ILE A 15 -7.62 7.33 -5.22
N LEU A 16 -7.18 6.69 -4.14
CA LEU A 16 -6.58 5.35 -4.17
C LEU A 16 -7.66 4.27 -4.00
N ALA A 17 -7.83 3.45 -5.02
CA ALA A 17 -8.79 2.33 -5.04
C ALA A 17 -8.11 0.98 -5.33
N GLY A 18 -6.88 0.78 -4.83
CA GLY A 18 -6.09 -0.44 -5.02
C GLY A 18 -6.46 -1.61 -4.10
N GLY A 19 -7.49 -1.46 -3.25
CA GLY A 19 -7.89 -2.46 -2.26
C GLY A 19 -6.98 -2.53 -1.02
N ALA A 20 -7.29 -3.45 -0.11
CA ALA A 20 -6.66 -3.54 1.21
C ALA A 20 -5.16 -3.87 1.20
N ILE A 21 -4.64 -4.40 0.08
CA ILE A 21 -3.21 -4.75 -0.08
C ILE A 21 -2.45 -3.64 -0.83
N ASN A 22 -2.93 -3.25 -2.01
CA ASN A 22 -2.15 -2.34 -2.87
C ASN A 22 -2.26 -0.88 -2.44
N SER A 23 -3.40 -0.42 -1.91
CA SER A 23 -3.54 0.96 -1.44
C SER A 23 -2.53 1.31 -0.33
N PRO A 24 -2.40 0.54 0.78
CA PRO A 24 -1.39 0.86 1.78
C PRO A 24 0.04 0.69 1.27
N GLN A 25 0.30 -0.24 0.34
CA GLN A 25 1.61 -0.37 -0.29
C GLN A 25 1.98 0.89 -1.09
N LEU A 26 1.06 1.40 -1.91
CA LEU A 26 1.28 2.61 -2.69
C LEU A 26 1.49 3.84 -1.80
N LEU A 27 0.75 3.96 -0.69
CA LEU A 27 0.96 5.01 0.30
C LEU A 27 2.38 4.96 0.88
N MET A 28 2.84 3.78 1.33
CA MET A 28 4.20 3.63 1.88
C MET A 28 5.28 3.96 0.84
N LEU A 29 5.14 3.48 -0.40
CA LEU A 29 6.06 3.80 -1.49
C LEU A 29 6.08 5.29 -1.84
N SER A 30 4.98 5.99 -1.55
CA SER A 30 4.86 7.45 -1.71
C SER A 30 5.36 8.23 -0.48
N GLY A 31 5.92 7.55 0.52
CA GLY A 31 6.44 8.17 1.75
C GLY A 31 5.39 8.48 2.82
N ILE A 32 4.21 7.85 2.74
CA ILE A 32 3.11 7.99 3.70
C ILE A 32 2.96 6.69 4.49
N GLY A 33 3.34 6.70 5.77
CA GLY A 33 3.34 5.49 6.60
C GLY A 33 4.17 5.62 7.88
N ASP A 34 4.54 4.50 8.49
CA ASP A 34 5.38 4.50 9.69
C ASP A 34 6.78 5.07 9.40
N GLU A 35 7.26 5.98 10.23
CA GLU A 35 8.50 6.74 9.98
C GLU A 35 9.73 5.83 10.06
N ALA A 36 9.76 4.89 11.03
CA ALA A 36 10.88 3.99 11.20
C ALA A 36 10.98 3.02 10.03
N GLN A 37 9.84 2.42 9.64
CA GLN A 37 9.77 1.50 8.50
C GLN A 37 10.15 2.20 7.18
N LEU A 38 9.66 3.42 6.94
CA LEU A 38 10.00 4.19 5.73
C LEU A 38 11.51 4.51 5.67
N ARG A 39 12.10 4.92 6.79
CA ARG A 39 13.54 5.20 6.86
C ARG A 39 14.41 3.97 6.67
N GLU A 40 14.00 2.82 7.21
CA GLU A 40 14.67 1.54 7.00
C GLU A 40 14.78 1.20 5.50
N HIS A 41 13.73 1.51 4.73
CA HIS A 41 13.70 1.30 3.28
C HIS A 41 14.26 2.47 2.45
N GLY A 42 14.84 3.49 3.09
CA GLY A 42 15.42 4.65 2.39
C GLY A 42 14.39 5.55 1.70
N ILE A 43 13.12 5.49 2.12
CA ILE A 43 12.03 6.30 1.56
C ILE A 43 11.94 7.62 2.35
N ALA A 44 11.88 8.74 1.63
CA ALA A 44 11.64 10.04 2.25
C ALA A 44 10.24 10.09 2.88
N VAL A 45 10.19 10.46 4.16
CA VAL A 45 8.93 10.54 4.92
C VAL A 45 8.21 11.83 4.53
N GLN A 46 7.11 11.71 3.80
CA GLN A 46 6.21 12.81 3.47
C GLN A 46 5.19 13.02 4.60
N GLN A 47 4.67 11.93 5.16
CA GLN A 47 3.71 11.98 6.25
C GLN A 47 3.83 10.75 7.14
N HIS A 48 4.02 10.97 8.44
CA HIS A 48 4.03 9.88 9.42
C HIS A 48 2.59 9.45 9.77
N LEU A 49 2.23 8.22 9.40
CA LEU A 49 0.96 7.56 9.72
C LEU A 49 1.22 6.08 10.06
N SER A 50 1.41 5.78 11.34
CA SER A 50 1.80 4.44 11.82
C SER A 50 0.82 3.31 11.45
N GLU A 51 -0.46 3.63 11.27
CA GLU A 51 -1.51 2.63 10.99
C GLU A 51 -1.56 2.19 9.52
N VAL A 52 -0.84 2.87 8.61
CA VAL A 52 -0.83 2.48 7.18
C VAL A 52 -0.18 1.11 7.02
N GLY A 53 -0.89 0.19 6.36
CA GLY A 53 -0.45 -1.20 6.19
C GLY A 53 -0.63 -2.07 7.43
N ARG A 54 -1.27 -1.55 8.48
CA ARG A 54 -1.67 -2.30 9.68
C ARG A 54 -3.16 -2.63 9.64
N ASN A 55 -3.64 -3.37 10.64
CA ASN A 55 -5.05 -3.72 10.80
C ASN A 55 -5.68 -4.43 9.59
N LEU A 56 -4.90 -5.27 8.89
CA LEU A 56 -5.45 -6.14 7.86
C LEU A 56 -6.32 -7.21 8.53
N LEU A 57 -7.61 -7.16 8.22
CA LEU A 57 -8.60 -8.14 8.65
C LEU A 57 -9.03 -8.95 7.44
N ASP A 58 -9.09 -10.26 7.61
CA ASP A 58 -9.57 -11.19 6.60
C ASP A 58 -10.43 -12.28 7.22
N HIS A 59 -11.25 -12.92 6.39
CA HIS A 59 -12.07 -14.04 6.78
C HIS A 59 -11.32 -15.35 6.49
N LEU A 60 -10.79 -15.98 7.53
CA LEU A 60 -10.07 -17.25 7.39
C LEU A 60 -10.99 -18.35 6.84
N VAL A 61 -10.55 -19.00 5.76
CA VAL A 61 -11.25 -20.13 5.15
C VAL A 61 -10.50 -21.42 5.48
N SER A 62 -11.23 -22.43 5.99
CA SER A 62 -10.69 -23.78 6.22
C SER A 62 -11.29 -24.75 5.21
N PHE A 63 -10.44 -25.58 4.62
CA PHE A 63 -10.82 -26.64 3.70
C PHE A 63 -10.46 -27.99 4.31
N CYS A 64 -11.42 -28.93 4.34
CA CYS A 64 -11.22 -30.29 4.81
C CYS A 64 -11.60 -31.26 3.69
N SER A 65 -10.63 -32.02 3.18
CA SER A 65 -10.88 -33.12 2.25
C SER A 65 -10.82 -34.45 2.98
N THR A 66 -11.96 -35.13 3.12
CA THR A 66 -12.03 -36.51 3.62
C THR A 66 -11.95 -37.46 2.42
N THR A 67 -10.76 -38.02 2.17
CA THR A 67 -10.57 -39.18 1.28
C THR A 67 -10.55 -40.46 2.09
#